data_AF-A0A496QYZ8-F1
#
_entry.id   AF-A0A496QYZ8-F1
#
_cell.length_a   1.000
_cell.length_b   1.000
_cell.length_c   1.000
_cell.angle_alpha   90.00
_cell.angle_beta   90.00
_cell.angle_gamma   90.00
#
_symmetry.space_group_name_H-M   'P 1'
#
loop_
_entity.id
_entity.type
_entity.pdbx_description
1 polymer ?
#
loop_
_entity_poly.entity_id
_entity_poly.type
_entity_poly.pdbx_seq_one_letter_code
_entity_poly.pdbx_strand_id
1 'polypeptide(L)'
;MEYTVERWWNEAKFGLFIHWGLYSLLAGEYDNRKTENIAEWILHDLNIPLPVYRHLACEFDPTGFDAEAIVKLAKETGMKYIVFTSKHHDGFALYRSNISRYNCVETSPFSRD
;
A
#
# COMPACT_ATOMS: atom_id res chain seq x y z
N MET A 1 -35.26 11.17 3.72
CA MET A 1 -34.18 12.16 3.97
C MET A 1 -33.21 12.09 2.80
N GLU A 2 -32.68 13.22 2.37
CA GLU A 2 -31.76 13.32 1.23
C GLU A 2 -30.36 12.79 1.58
N TYR A 3 -29.75 12.09 0.63
CA TYR A 3 -28.39 11.56 0.72
C TYR A 3 -27.42 12.59 0.12
N THR A 4 -26.39 12.98 0.87
CA THR A 4 -25.26 13.78 0.36
C THR A 4 -23.94 13.13 0.72
N VAL A 5 -22.87 13.45 -0.03
CA VAL A 5 -21.53 12.91 0.22
C VAL A 5 -21.00 13.35 1.59
N GLU A 6 -21.23 14.60 1.97
CA GLU A 6 -20.82 15.15 3.27
C GLU A 6 -21.53 14.45 4.41
N ARG A 7 -22.82 14.17 4.25
CA ARG A 7 -23.61 13.45 5.26
C ARG A 7 -23.11 12.01 5.40
N TRP A 8 -22.96 11.28 4.29
CA TRP A 8 -22.43 9.92 4.32
C TRP A 8 -21.06 9.86 5.00
N TRP A 9 -20.14 10.76 4.64
CA TRP A 9 -18.81 10.80 5.24
C TRP A 9 -18.87 11.03 6.75
N ASN A 10 -19.71 11.97 7.19
CA ASN A 10 -19.93 12.23 8.60
C ASN A 10 -20.57 11.04 9.34
N GLU A 11 -21.47 10.29 8.71
CA GLU A 11 -22.16 9.13 9.31
C GLU A 11 -21.36 7.83 9.23
N ALA A 12 -20.37 7.74 8.34
CA ALA A 12 -19.59 6.52 8.10
C ALA A 12 -18.77 6.10 9.34
N LYS A 13 -18.17 7.06 10.06
CA LYS A 13 -17.45 6.96 11.35
C LYS A 13 -16.25 6.02 11.44
N PHE A 14 -16.30 4.84 10.85
CA PHE A 14 -15.33 3.76 11.01
C PHE A 14 -14.92 3.21 9.64
N GLY A 15 -13.61 3.10 9.40
CA GLY A 15 -13.05 2.66 8.14
C GLY A 15 -11.72 1.95 8.31
N LEU A 16 -11.31 1.24 7.25
CA LEU A 16 -10.02 0.57 7.15
C LEU A 16 -9.02 1.50 6.47
N PHE A 17 -7.80 1.61 7.01
CA PHE A 17 -6.68 2.21 6.30
C PHE A 17 -5.65 1.12 5.99
N ILE A 18 -5.23 1.00 4.73
CA ILE A 18 -4.25 0.01 4.27
C ILE A 18 -2.99 0.74 3.82
N HIS A 19 -1.89 0.51 4.54
CA HIS A 19 -0.54 0.83 4.09
C HIS A 19 0.05 -0.43 3.45
N TRP A 20 0.30 -0.36 2.16
CA TRP A 20 0.94 -1.42 1.39
C TRP A 20 1.89 -0.84 0.34
N GLY A 21 2.97 -1.55 0.05
CA GLY A 21 4.00 -1.10 -0.90
C GLY A 21 5.27 -1.94 -0.79
N LEU A 22 6.36 -1.48 -1.40
CA LEU A 22 7.62 -2.24 -1.41
C LEU A 22 8.23 -2.39 -0.01
N TYR A 23 8.00 -1.42 0.87
CA TYR A 23 8.42 -1.49 2.27
C TYR A 23 7.85 -2.71 3.01
N SER A 24 6.72 -3.26 2.56
CA SER A 24 6.14 -4.49 3.13
C SER A 24 7.01 -5.73 2.87
N LEU A 25 7.83 -5.76 1.81
CA LEU A 25 8.78 -6.85 1.55
C LEU A 25 9.92 -6.85 2.57
N LEU A 26 10.36 -5.66 3.00
CA LEU A 26 11.43 -5.50 3.97
C LEU A 26 10.97 -5.67 5.42
N ALA A 27 9.68 -5.45 5.69
CA ALA A 27 9.06 -5.63 7.00
C ALA A 27 9.80 -4.93 8.17
N GLY A 28 10.43 -3.78 7.89
CA GLY A 28 11.18 -2.99 8.87
C GLY A 28 12.66 -3.40 9.03
N GLU A 29 13.15 -4.37 8.27
CA GLU A 29 14.53 -4.86 8.36
C GLU A 29 15.24 -4.82 7.00
N TYR A 30 16.49 -4.34 6.99
CA TYR A 30 17.36 -4.33 5.80
C TYR A 30 18.82 -4.42 6.24
N ASP A 31 19.58 -5.34 5.64
CA ASP A 31 21.01 -5.51 5.90
C ASP A 31 21.35 -5.69 7.40
N ASN A 32 20.63 -6.60 8.07
CA ASN A 32 20.74 -6.88 9.51
C ASN A 32 20.51 -5.66 10.42
N ARG A 33 19.95 -4.57 9.88
CA ARG A 33 19.53 -3.39 10.63
C ARG A 33 18.01 -3.34 10.63
N LYS A 34 17.45 -2.88 11.73
CA LYS A 34 16.02 -2.66 11.90
C LYS A 34 15.75 -1.16 11.99
N THR A 35 14.69 -0.67 11.36
CA THR A 35 14.24 0.70 11.64
C THR A 35 13.65 0.75 13.06
N GLU A 36 14.02 1.79 13.81
CA GLU A 36 13.43 2.10 15.12
C GLU A 36 12.10 2.87 14.98
N ASN A 37 11.67 3.11 13.74
CA ASN A 37 10.45 3.81 13.39
C ASN A 37 9.45 2.85 12.71
N ILE A 38 8.37 3.41 12.16
CA ILE A 38 7.39 2.70 11.35
C ILE A 38 7.99 2.21 10.01
N ALA A 39 7.67 0.97 9.63
CA ALA A 39 8.37 0.23 8.57
C ALA A 39 8.30 0.90 7.18
N GLU A 40 7.26 1.69 6.90
CA GLU A 40 7.10 2.39 5.62
C GLU A 40 8.09 3.53 5.39
N TRP A 41 8.84 3.94 6.42
CA TRP A 41 9.94 4.91 6.33
C TRP A 41 11.33 4.26 6.19
N ILE A 42 11.42 2.93 6.10
CA ILE A 42 12.69 2.18 6.09
C ILE A 42 13.70 2.63 5.02
N LEU A 43 13.23 3.07 3.85
CA LEU A 43 14.07 3.64 2.79
C LEU A 43 14.91 4.81 3.32
N HIS A 44 14.25 5.74 4.02
CA HIS A 44 14.88 6.90 4.62
C HIS A 44 15.71 6.49 5.84
N ASP A 45 15.12 5.75 6.77
CA ASP A 45 15.70 5.52 8.09
C ASP A 45 17.00 4.72 8.03
N LEU A 46 17.07 3.72 7.15
CA LEU A 46 18.25 2.87 6.97
C LEU A 46 19.18 3.36 5.85
N ASN A 47 18.88 4.52 5.25
CA ASN A 47 19.61 5.09 4.11
C ASN A 47 19.81 4.06 2.99
N ILE A 48 18.75 3.34 2.62
CA ILE A 48 18.83 2.30 1.59
C ILE A 48 19.13 2.99 0.25
N PRO A 49 20.16 2.57 -0.50
CA PRO A 49 20.45 3.16 -1.81
C PRO A 49 19.22 3.05 -2.73
N LEU A 50 18.81 4.17 -3.32
CA LEU A 50 17.58 4.23 -4.12
C LEU A 50 17.53 3.18 -5.26
N PRO A 51 18.62 2.89 -6.00
CA PRO A 51 18.59 1.83 -7.00
C PRO A 51 18.30 0.44 -6.41
N VAL A 52 18.79 0.16 -5.20
CA VAL A 52 18.54 -1.10 -4.49
C VAL A 52 17.07 -1.18 -4.08
N TYR A 53 16.54 -0.13 -3.45
CA TYR A 53 15.14 -0.11 -3.05
C TYR A 53 14.19 -0.21 -4.24
N ARG A 54 14.48 0.48 -5.35
CA ARG A 54 13.67 0.40 -6.57
C ARG A 54 13.68 -0.99 -7.19
N HIS A 55 14.73 -1.78 -6.98
CA HIS A 55 14.79 -3.15 -7.48
C HIS A 55 13.76 -4.07 -6.81
N LEU A 56 13.32 -3.75 -5.58
CA LEU A 56 12.26 -4.52 -4.88
C LEU A 56 10.96 -4.61 -5.68
N ALA A 57 10.70 -3.67 -6.59
CA ALA A 57 9.56 -3.77 -7.48
C ALA A 57 9.58 -5.05 -8.33
N CYS A 58 10.77 -5.54 -8.73
CA CYS A 58 10.92 -6.80 -9.46
C CYS A 58 10.59 -8.04 -8.61
N GLU A 59 10.53 -7.90 -7.29
CA GLU A 59 10.22 -8.97 -6.34
C GLU A 59 8.78 -8.87 -5.79
N PHE A 60 8.05 -7.81 -6.14
CA PHE A 60 6.70 -7.57 -5.64
C PHE A 60 5.68 -8.49 -6.35
N ASP A 61 5.46 -9.66 -5.76
CA ASP A 61 4.50 -10.67 -6.23
C ASP A 61 3.65 -11.25 -5.08
N PRO A 62 2.61 -10.51 -4.63
CA PRO A 62 1.74 -10.93 -3.54
C PRO A 62 0.72 -11.97 -4.01
N THR A 63 1.17 -13.20 -4.20
CA THR A 63 0.34 -14.33 -4.68
C THR A 63 -0.87 -14.64 -3.79
N GLY A 64 -0.82 -14.29 -2.50
CA GLY A 64 -1.93 -14.41 -1.55
C GLY A 64 -2.89 -13.22 -1.52
N PHE A 65 -2.73 -12.22 -2.39
CA PHE A 65 -3.60 -11.05 -2.41
C PHE A 65 -5.03 -11.38 -2.88
N ASP A 66 -6.00 -11.09 -2.04
CA ASP A 66 -7.43 -11.25 -2.29
C ASP A 66 -8.20 -10.00 -1.82
N ALA A 67 -8.60 -9.16 -2.77
CA ALA A 67 -9.38 -7.96 -2.50
C ALA A 67 -10.78 -8.26 -1.96
N GLU A 68 -11.40 -9.37 -2.38
CA GLU A 68 -12.72 -9.77 -1.91
C GLU A 68 -12.67 -10.16 -0.43
N ALA A 69 -11.66 -10.93 -0.03
CA ALA A 69 -11.43 -11.27 1.37
C ALA A 69 -11.23 -10.02 2.25
N ILE A 70 -10.45 -9.04 1.80
CA ILE A 70 -10.23 -7.77 2.52
C ILE A 70 -11.54 -7.00 2.67
N VAL A 71 -12.29 -6.80 1.59
CA VAL A 71 -13.57 -6.07 1.62
C VAL A 71 -14.60 -6.79 2.46
N LYS A 72 -14.65 -8.13 2.39
CA LYS A 72 -15.52 -8.96 3.22
C LYS A 72 -15.21 -8.76 4.69
N LEU A 73 -13.94 -8.86 5.09
CA LEU A 73 -13.51 -8.61 6.47
C LEU A 73 -13.91 -7.20 6.95
N ALA A 74 -13.65 -6.17 6.14
CA ALA A 74 -14.01 -4.80 6.49
C ALA A 74 -15.53 -4.65 6.72
N LYS A 75 -16.33 -5.23 5.82
CA LYS A 75 -17.80 -5.21 5.89
C LYS A 75 -18.33 -5.96 7.10
N GLU A 76 -17.81 -7.16 7.38
CA GLU A 76 -18.18 -7.98 8.54
C GLU A 76 -17.80 -7.30 9.86
N THR A 77 -16.72 -6.51 9.87
CA THR A 77 -16.28 -5.70 11.02
C THR A 77 -17.08 -4.39 11.17
N GLY A 78 -18.00 -4.09 10.25
CA GLY A 78 -18.87 -2.90 10.30
C GLY A 78 -18.25 -1.62 9.74
N MET A 79 -17.07 -1.69 9.12
CA MET A 79 -16.43 -0.55 8.48
C MET A 79 -17.25 -0.06 7.28
N LYS A 80 -17.26 1.26 7.07
CA LYS A 80 -18.09 1.94 6.06
C LYS A 80 -17.29 2.49 4.88
N TYR A 81 -15.97 2.56 5.01
CA TYR A 81 -15.06 2.98 3.96
C TYR A 81 -13.70 2.30 4.10
N ILE A 82 -12.94 2.28 3.01
CA ILE A 82 -11.55 1.82 2.96
C ILE A 82 -10.73 2.93 2.33
N VAL A 83 -9.61 3.27 2.94
CA VAL A 83 -8.58 4.14 2.37
C VAL A 83 -7.35 3.28 2.12
N PHE A 84 -6.78 3.41 0.94
CA PHE A 84 -5.67 2.58 0.46
C PHE A 84 -4.55 3.49 -0.06
N THR A 85 -3.30 3.18 0.28
CA THR A 85 -2.15 3.89 -0.24
C THR A 85 -1.98 3.66 -1.74
N SER A 86 -2.52 4.55 -2.57
CA SER A 86 -2.29 4.50 -4.03
C SER A 86 -0.82 4.66 -4.40
N LYS A 87 -0.09 5.48 -3.63
CA LYS A 87 1.36 5.68 -3.71
C LYS A 87 1.83 6.30 -2.40
N HIS A 88 2.88 5.74 -1.78
CA HIS A 88 3.48 6.31 -0.57
C HIS A 88 4.65 7.26 -0.90
N HIS A 89 5.45 7.61 0.12
CA HIS A 89 6.64 8.45 -0.04
C HIS A 89 7.74 7.79 -0.89
N ASP A 90 7.81 6.46 -0.93
CA ASP A 90 8.77 5.70 -1.74
C ASP A 90 8.52 5.80 -3.27
N GLY A 91 7.33 6.29 -3.64
CA GLY A 91 6.95 6.59 -5.02
C GLY A 91 6.45 5.40 -5.83
N PHE A 92 6.39 4.18 -5.26
CA PHE A 92 5.86 3.01 -5.96
C PHE A 92 4.33 3.09 -6.00
N ALA A 93 3.75 3.07 -7.21
CA ALA A 93 2.31 3.16 -7.37
C ALA A 93 1.65 1.78 -7.37
N LEU A 94 0.55 1.65 -6.63
CA LEU A 94 -0.30 0.45 -6.58
C LEU A 94 -1.50 0.58 -7.53
N TYR A 95 -1.25 1.14 -8.70
CA TYR A 95 -2.19 1.27 -9.82
C TYR A 95 -1.39 1.45 -11.11
N ARG A 96 -1.99 1.19 -12.28
CA ARG A 96 -1.37 1.46 -13.58
C ARG A 96 -1.25 2.96 -13.83
N SER A 97 -0.11 3.55 -13.47
CA SER A 97 0.15 4.96 -13.71
C SER A 97 0.45 5.24 -15.19
N ASN A 98 -0.21 6.25 -15.76
CA ASN A 98 0.06 6.71 -17.13
C ASN A 98 1.34 7.56 -17.26
N ILE A 99 1.98 7.92 -16.15
CA ILE A 99 3.10 8.89 -16.13
C ILE A 99 4.40 8.22 -15.68
N SER A 100 4.34 7.18 -14.84
CA SER A 100 5.53 6.49 -14.32
C SER A 100 5.36 4.98 -14.42
N ARG A 101 6.38 4.33 -15.01
CA ARG A 101 6.44 2.86 -15.09
C ARG A 101 6.69 2.19 -13.74
N TYR A 102 7.13 2.93 -12.73
CA TYR A 102 7.41 2.44 -11.38
C TYR A 102 6.11 2.16 -10.60
N ASN A 103 5.44 1.08 -10.97
CA ASN A 103 4.14 0.65 -10.46
C ASN A 103 3.99 -0.89 -10.48
N CYS A 104 3.00 -1.41 -9.76
CA CYS A 104 2.73 -2.85 -9.60
C CYS A 104 2.20 -3.57 -10.84
N VAL A 105 1.92 -2.84 -11.92
CA VAL A 105 1.40 -3.41 -13.16
C VAL A 105 2.52 -3.59 -14.19
N GLU A 106 3.47 -2.66 -14.24
CA GLU A 106 4.52 -2.64 -15.26
C GLU A 106 5.90 -3.12 -14.78
N THR A 107 6.24 -2.89 -13.51
CA THR A 107 7.59 -3.17 -12.99
C THR A 107 7.62 -4.41 -12.08
N SER A 108 6.48 -4.97 -11.71
CA SER A 108 6.43 -6.14 -10.83
C SER A 108 5.80 -7.38 -11.46
N PRO A 109 6.17 -8.59 -10.99
CA PRO A 109 5.56 -9.83 -11.47
C PRO A 109 4.06 -9.92 -11.19
N PHE A 110 3.56 -9.19 -10.17
CA PHE A 110 2.13 -9.12 -9.86
C PHE A 110 1.27 -8.75 -11.07
N SER A 111 1.71 -7.75 -11.87
CA SER A 111 1.10 -7.35 -13.14
C SER A 111 -0.41 -7.09 -13.09
N ARG A 112 -0.92 -6.70 -11.91
CA ARG A 112 -2.34 -6.47 -11.63
C ARG A 112 -2.51 -5.11 -10.98
N ASP A 113 -3.58 -4.43 -11.38
CA ASP A 113 -4.15 -3.28 -10.68
C ASP A 113 -5.17 -3.82 -9.67
#